data_AF-A0A7V5PMH2-F1
#
_entry.id   AF-A0A7V5PMH2-F1
#
_cell.length_a   1.000
_cell.length_b   1.000
_cell.length_c   1.000
_cell.angle_alpha   90.00
_cell.angle_beta   90.00
_cell.angle_gamma   90.00
#
_symmetry.space_group_name_H-M   'P 1'
#
loop_
_entity.id
_entity.type
_entity.pdbx_description
1 polymer ?
#
loop_
_entity_poly.entity_id
_entity_poly.type
_entity_poly.pdbx_seq_one_letter_code
_entity_poly.pdbx_strand_id
1 'polypeptide(L)'
;MAKKNVLFLILTLILLFRCAPKMVKKPLYDYSGMTREQIKVHKKIEKFITVAQKTGHPLKLSPRTRIDSLRIDKKRKQLVVDFNKAFSYTALRPENVARTYSLVKELLGRKYRDYRLVLRSLQVPIRELIPNFFRKSPHEYDLHRLARPAPRPPQLVRPVRDWQAPAGLQGMNVAVWNSHGWYFNRSVGRWEWQRPRLFETVEDLLSTSFVLPYLVPMLENAGANVFLPRERDVQTHQVVVDNDGGSGGQSFSEQNKDAEHQWQTGEEPGFAVGSGVYPDSMNPFRLGTYRRTMSDTVVTASVIWTPDIPADGEYAVYISFHAADSNVTDARYTVRHAGGESAFLVNQQIGGSTWVYLGTFKFLKGLHPETGSVVLTNQSAQAGLTVTADAVRFGGGMGNIAREGKVSGRPRFIEGARYYLQYAGFPDSLVYDLNGGRNDYKDDYQGRPEFVNYLKGA
;
A
#
# COMPACT_ATOMS: atom_id res chain seq x y z
N MET A 1 -30.83 -27.25 -71.82
CA MET A 1 -31.64 -27.31 -70.58
C MET A 1 -30.97 -26.67 -69.35
N ALA A 2 -29.86 -25.90 -69.48
CA ALA A 2 -29.09 -25.41 -68.31
C ALA A 2 -29.21 -23.90 -67.99
N LYS A 3 -29.81 -23.06 -68.86
CA LYS A 3 -29.90 -21.60 -68.62
C LYS A 3 -31.15 -21.12 -67.87
N LYS A 4 -32.23 -21.92 -67.84
CA LYS A 4 -33.47 -21.54 -67.11
C LYS A 4 -33.38 -21.77 -65.59
N ASN A 5 -32.52 -22.67 -65.12
CA ASN A 5 -32.40 -22.99 -63.70
C ASN A 5 -31.57 -21.97 -62.91
N VAL A 6 -30.60 -21.29 -63.55
CA VAL A 6 -29.78 -20.28 -62.89
C VAL A 6 -30.56 -18.99 -62.63
N LEU A 7 -31.45 -18.58 -63.55
CA LEU A 7 -32.27 -17.39 -63.38
C LEU A 7 -33.33 -17.58 -62.27
N PHE A 8 -33.89 -18.79 -62.15
CA PHE A 8 -34.86 -19.11 -61.10
C PHE A 8 -34.21 -19.16 -59.72
N LEU A 9 -32.96 -19.64 -59.63
CA LEU A 9 -32.17 -19.67 -58.39
C LEU A 9 -31.74 -18.27 -57.92
N ILE A 10 -31.41 -17.37 -58.85
CA ILE A 10 -31.05 -15.97 -58.52
C ILE A 10 -32.28 -15.16 -58.09
N LEU A 11 -33.45 -15.39 -58.70
CA LEU A 11 -34.69 -14.71 -58.31
C LEU A 11 -35.20 -15.18 -56.93
N THR A 12 -35.02 -16.45 -56.59
CA THR A 12 -35.35 -16.98 -55.24
C THR A 12 -34.38 -16.50 -54.17
N LEU A 13 -33.09 -16.30 -54.49
CA LEU A 13 -32.13 -15.73 -53.53
C LEU A 13 -32.43 -14.24 -53.22
N ILE A 14 -32.89 -13.46 -54.19
CA ILE A 14 -33.25 -12.04 -53.99
C ILE A 14 -34.55 -11.89 -53.18
N LEU A 15 -35.49 -12.84 -53.30
CA LEU A 15 -36.72 -12.87 -52.52
C LEU A 15 -36.51 -13.30 -51.05
N LEU A 16 -35.49 -14.12 -50.76
CA LEU A 16 -35.17 -14.54 -49.39
C LEU A 16 -34.42 -13.48 -48.56
N PHE A 17 -33.86 -12.43 -49.19
CA PHE A 17 -33.22 -11.30 -48.49
C PHE A 17 -34.16 -10.12 -48.18
N ARG A 18 -35.47 -10.19 -48.50
CA ARG A 18 -36.43 -9.10 -48.24
C ARG A 18 -37.21 -9.19 -46.92
N CYS A 19 -36.98 -10.20 -46.10
CA CYS A 19 -37.58 -10.32 -44.78
C CYS A 19 -36.51 -10.53 -43.69
N ALA A 20 -35.52 -9.65 -43.63
CA ALA A 20 -34.85 -9.43 -42.35
C ALA A 20 -35.87 -8.70 -41.44
N PRO A 21 -36.27 -9.27 -40.29
CA PRO A 21 -37.08 -8.52 -39.34
C PRO A 21 -36.31 -7.25 -39.00
N LYS A 22 -36.90 -6.08 -39.29
CA LYS A 22 -36.45 -4.84 -38.68
C LYS A 22 -36.56 -5.07 -37.18
N MET A 23 -35.44 -5.39 -36.53
CA MET A 23 -35.33 -5.28 -35.09
C MET A 23 -35.82 -3.88 -34.76
N VAL A 24 -37.02 -3.79 -34.20
CA VAL A 24 -37.53 -2.56 -33.61
C VAL A 24 -36.58 -2.30 -32.45
N LYS A 25 -35.52 -1.52 -32.71
CA LYS A 25 -34.65 -1.04 -31.64
C LYS A 25 -35.58 -0.29 -30.71
N LYS A 26 -35.84 -0.87 -29.53
CA LYS A 26 -36.51 -0.14 -28.45
C LYS A 26 -35.78 1.20 -28.32
N PRO A 27 -36.51 2.33 -28.26
CA PRO A 27 -35.88 3.62 -28.12
C PRO A 27 -34.96 3.57 -26.89
N LEU A 28 -33.76 4.13 -27.02
CA LEU A 28 -32.74 4.10 -25.97
C LEU A 28 -33.24 4.71 -24.65
N TYR A 29 -34.28 5.54 -24.73
CA TYR A 29 -34.95 6.20 -23.62
C TYR A 29 -36.46 6.02 -23.71
N ASP A 30 -37.08 5.78 -22.56
CA ASP A 30 -38.52 5.86 -22.41
C ASP A 30 -38.94 7.32 -22.16
N TYR A 31 -39.89 7.79 -22.96
CA TYR A 31 -40.42 9.16 -22.91
C TYR A 31 -41.82 9.23 -22.29
N SER A 32 -42.41 8.11 -21.87
CA SER A 32 -43.77 8.01 -21.35
C SER A 32 -44.07 8.98 -20.19
N GLY A 33 -43.08 9.24 -19.32
CA GLY A 33 -43.17 10.17 -18.20
C GLY A 33 -42.67 11.60 -18.43
N MET A 34 -42.32 11.97 -19.67
CA MET A 34 -41.74 13.29 -19.98
C MET A 34 -42.73 14.21 -20.71
N THR A 35 -42.76 15.48 -20.31
CA THR A 35 -43.47 16.51 -21.07
C THR A 35 -42.85 16.72 -22.45
N ARG A 36 -43.63 17.22 -23.43
CA ARG A 36 -43.12 17.59 -24.77
C ARG A 36 -41.91 18.51 -24.72
N GLU A 37 -41.85 19.38 -23.71
CA GLU A 37 -40.73 20.28 -23.46
C GLU A 37 -39.47 19.52 -23.01
N GLN A 38 -39.60 18.63 -22.02
CA GLN A 38 -38.51 17.77 -21.56
C GLN A 38 -37.98 16.89 -22.70
N ILE A 39 -38.85 16.29 -23.52
CA ILE A 39 -38.44 15.46 -24.67
C ILE A 39 -37.58 16.27 -25.65
N LYS A 40 -37.95 17.53 -25.94
CA LYS A 40 -37.17 18.40 -26.84
C LYS A 40 -35.78 18.71 -26.27
N VAL A 41 -35.71 19.03 -24.98
CA VAL A 41 -34.44 19.30 -24.28
C VAL A 41 -33.57 18.04 -24.23
N HIS A 42 -34.17 16.90 -23.88
CA HIS A 42 -33.51 15.61 -23.81
C HIS A 42 -32.85 15.25 -25.16
N LYS A 43 -33.60 15.31 -26.27
CA LYS A 43 -33.06 15.04 -27.62
C LYS A 43 -31.88 15.94 -28.01
N LYS A 44 -31.89 17.22 -27.58
CA LYS A 44 -30.77 18.14 -27.81
C LYS A 44 -29.53 17.74 -27.03
N ILE A 45 -29.68 17.30 -25.79
CA ILE A 45 -28.58 16.81 -24.96
C ILE A 45 -28.07 15.45 -25.47
N GLU A 46 -28.95 14.58 -25.91
CA GLU A 46 -28.57 13.31 -26.56
C GLU A 46 -27.76 13.55 -27.84
N LYS A 47 -28.10 14.58 -28.62
CA LYS A 47 -27.29 15.02 -29.76
C LYS A 47 -25.90 15.48 -29.31
N PHE A 48 -25.79 16.23 -28.22
CA PHE A 48 -24.49 16.58 -27.63
C PHE A 48 -23.67 15.33 -27.29
N ILE A 49 -24.26 14.37 -26.57
CA ILE A 49 -23.59 13.12 -26.20
C ILE A 49 -23.07 12.40 -27.45
N THR A 50 -23.91 12.27 -28.47
CA THR A 50 -23.57 11.58 -29.72
C THR A 50 -22.41 12.24 -30.45
N VAL A 51 -22.41 13.58 -30.52
CA VAL A 51 -21.32 14.34 -31.14
C VAL A 51 -20.04 14.16 -30.33
N ALA A 52 -20.08 14.32 -29.01
CA ALA A 52 -18.91 14.18 -28.14
C ALA A 52 -18.33 12.75 -28.15
N GLN A 53 -19.16 11.72 -28.24
CA GLN A 53 -18.71 10.33 -28.42
C GLN A 53 -18.02 10.10 -29.77
N LYS A 54 -18.51 10.73 -30.84
CA LYS A 54 -17.97 10.56 -32.20
C LYS A 54 -16.71 11.38 -32.44
N THR A 55 -16.68 12.64 -31.98
CA THR A 55 -15.61 13.59 -32.28
C THR A 55 -14.56 13.68 -31.18
N GLY A 56 -14.88 13.24 -29.96
CA GLY A 56 -14.04 13.48 -28.79
C GLY A 56 -14.08 14.92 -28.26
N HIS A 57 -14.88 15.81 -28.87
CA HIS A 57 -14.99 17.22 -28.49
C HIS A 57 -16.37 17.54 -27.91
N PRO A 58 -16.46 18.27 -26.78
CA PRO A 58 -15.36 18.89 -26.01
C PRO A 58 -14.60 17.93 -25.09
N LEU A 59 -15.14 16.73 -24.85
CA LEU A 59 -14.48 15.65 -24.11
C LEU A 59 -14.91 14.31 -24.71
N LYS A 60 -14.03 13.30 -24.64
CA LYS A 60 -14.28 11.96 -25.14
C LYS A 60 -15.18 11.19 -24.18
N LEU A 61 -16.49 11.23 -24.44
CA LEU A 61 -17.47 10.52 -23.63
C LEU A 61 -17.46 9.01 -23.90
N SER A 62 -17.69 8.23 -22.83
CA SER A 62 -17.89 6.78 -22.94
C SER A 62 -19.10 6.46 -23.84
N PRO A 63 -19.07 5.41 -24.66
CA PRO A 63 -20.25 4.90 -25.36
C PRO A 63 -21.39 4.48 -24.43
N ARG A 64 -21.12 4.33 -23.12
CA ARG A 64 -22.11 4.02 -22.07
C ARG A 64 -22.73 5.27 -21.44
N THR A 65 -22.31 6.49 -21.80
CA THR A 65 -22.87 7.73 -21.25
C THR A 65 -24.34 7.91 -21.63
N ARG A 66 -25.21 8.09 -20.64
CA ARG A 66 -26.66 8.28 -20.81
C ARG A 66 -27.18 9.40 -19.91
N ILE A 67 -28.37 9.90 -20.21
CA ILE A 67 -29.12 10.84 -19.37
C ILE A 67 -29.99 10.01 -18.42
N ASP A 68 -29.73 10.06 -17.12
CA ASP A 68 -30.53 9.37 -16.11
C ASP A 68 -31.79 10.18 -15.77
N SER A 69 -31.67 11.50 -15.67
CA SER A 69 -32.84 12.36 -15.41
C SER A 69 -32.69 13.78 -15.96
N LEU A 70 -33.83 14.43 -16.18
CA LEU A 70 -33.91 15.80 -16.67
C LEU A 70 -35.01 16.57 -15.92
N ARG A 71 -34.63 17.64 -15.24
CA ARG A 71 -35.55 18.54 -14.52
C ARG A 71 -35.51 19.95 -15.08
N ILE A 72 -36.67 20.53 -15.34
CA ILE A 72 -36.84 21.92 -15.78
C ILE A 72 -37.70 22.65 -14.74
N ASP A 73 -37.09 23.52 -13.93
CA ASP A 73 -37.77 24.39 -12.98
C ASP A 73 -37.96 25.77 -13.62
N LYS A 74 -39.18 26.06 -14.06
CA LYS A 74 -39.52 27.33 -14.71
C LYS A 74 -39.52 28.51 -13.74
N LYS A 75 -39.92 28.29 -12.48
CA LYS A 75 -39.99 29.34 -11.46
C LYS A 75 -38.60 29.83 -11.09
N ARG A 76 -37.67 28.89 -10.86
CA ARG A 76 -36.27 29.20 -10.54
C ARG A 76 -35.39 29.43 -11.77
N LYS A 77 -35.94 29.32 -12.98
CA LYS A 77 -35.19 29.32 -14.25
C LYS A 77 -33.97 28.38 -14.18
N GLN A 78 -34.19 27.12 -13.78
CA GLN A 78 -33.12 26.13 -13.63
C GLN A 78 -33.37 24.91 -14.51
N LEU A 79 -32.32 24.43 -15.18
CA LEU A 79 -32.34 23.19 -15.95
C LEU A 79 -31.25 22.27 -15.41
N VAL A 80 -31.65 21.11 -14.87
CA VAL A 80 -30.75 20.12 -14.29
C VAL A 80 -30.77 18.88 -15.14
N VAL A 81 -29.58 18.40 -15.52
CA VAL A 81 -29.38 17.18 -16.31
C VAL A 81 -28.49 16.26 -15.51
N ASP A 82 -29.00 15.08 -15.19
CA ASP A 82 -28.22 14.02 -14.54
C ASP A 82 -27.78 13.00 -15.58
N PHE A 83 -26.47 12.81 -15.69
CA PHE A 83 -25.88 11.73 -16.48
C PHE A 83 -25.50 10.57 -15.57
N ASN A 84 -25.46 9.37 -16.13
CA ASN A 84 -24.94 8.20 -15.43
C ASN A 84 -23.42 8.31 -15.18
N LYS A 85 -22.90 7.42 -14.31
CA LYS A 85 -21.47 7.38 -13.93
C LYS A 85 -20.49 7.33 -15.10
N ALA A 86 -20.91 6.84 -16.27
CA ALA A 86 -20.04 6.75 -17.43
C ALA A 86 -19.62 8.13 -17.99
N PHE A 87 -20.35 9.21 -17.68
CA PHE A 87 -19.94 10.58 -18.02
C PHE A 87 -18.63 10.97 -17.32
N SER A 88 -18.44 10.56 -16.05
CA SER A 88 -17.27 10.93 -15.24
C SER A 88 -16.01 10.11 -15.52
N TYR A 89 -16.04 9.17 -16.47
CA TYR A 89 -14.90 8.32 -16.78
C TYR A 89 -13.79 9.05 -17.57
N THR A 90 -14.13 10.16 -18.22
CA THR A 90 -13.13 11.01 -18.86
C THR A 90 -12.62 12.08 -17.90
N ALA A 91 -11.37 12.48 -18.10
CA ALA A 91 -10.74 13.52 -17.31
C ALA A 91 -11.45 14.88 -17.50
N LEU A 92 -12.00 15.42 -16.42
CA LEU A 92 -12.64 16.74 -16.40
C LEU A 92 -11.61 17.82 -16.07
N ARG A 93 -11.64 18.91 -16.84
CA ARG A 93 -10.73 20.05 -16.76
C ARG A 93 -11.51 21.35 -16.92
N PRO A 94 -11.03 22.48 -16.39
CA PRO A 94 -11.74 23.76 -16.49
C PRO A 94 -12.21 24.09 -17.92
N GLU A 95 -11.35 23.90 -18.91
CA GLU A 95 -11.59 24.23 -20.31
C GLU A 95 -12.65 23.32 -20.95
N ASN A 96 -12.55 21.99 -20.76
CA ASN A 96 -13.49 21.05 -21.36
C ASN A 96 -14.86 21.12 -20.68
N VAL A 97 -14.91 21.35 -19.38
CA VAL A 97 -16.14 21.57 -18.63
C VAL A 97 -16.78 22.88 -19.08
N ALA A 98 -16.04 23.98 -19.13
CA ALA A 98 -16.56 25.26 -19.61
C ALA A 98 -17.14 25.14 -21.03
N ARG A 99 -16.41 24.51 -21.95
CA ARG A 99 -16.87 24.29 -23.32
C ARG A 99 -18.12 23.39 -23.38
N THR A 100 -18.22 22.40 -22.50
CA THR A 100 -19.42 21.55 -22.38
C THR A 100 -20.65 22.36 -22.01
N TYR A 101 -20.56 23.19 -20.97
CA TYR A 101 -21.66 24.06 -20.58
C TYR A 101 -22.05 25.02 -21.71
N SER A 102 -21.07 25.61 -22.40
CA SER A 102 -21.32 26.51 -23.54
C SER A 102 -22.04 25.80 -24.69
N LEU A 103 -21.55 24.63 -25.14
CA LEU A 103 -22.14 23.88 -26.24
C LEU A 103 -23.54 23.37 -25.91
N VAL A 104 -23.75 22.86 -24.69
CA VAL A 104 -25.09 22.43 -24.27
C VAL A 104 -26.04 23.63 -24.22
N LYS A 105 -25.60 24.78 -23.70
CA LYS A 105 -26.42 25.99 -23.63
C LYS A 105 -26.77 26.53 -25.03
N GLU A 106 -25.82 26.48 -25.97
CA GLU A 106 -26.04 26.81 -27.37
C GLU A 106 -27.08 25.88 -28.03
N LEU A 107 -26.94 24.56 -27.84
CA LEU A 107 -27.89 23.58 -28.36
C LEU A 107 -29.30 23.77 -27.80
N LEU A 108 -29.43 24.14 -26.51
CA LEU A 108 -30.71 24.45 -25.88
C LEU A 108 -31.39 25.67 -26.50
N GLY A 109 -30.60 26.65 -26.96
CA GLY A 109 -31.06 27.81 -27.73
C GLY A 109 -31.64 28.94 -26.87
N ARG A 110 -32.21 29.97 -27.53
CA ARG A 110 -32.65 31.23 -26.90
C ARG A 110 -33.59 31.04 -25.71
N LYS A 111 -34.49 30.05 -25.77
CA LYS A 111 -35.49 29.77 -24.72
C LYS A 111 -34.87 29.52 -23.33
N TYR A 112 -33.69 28.90 -23.27
CA TYR A 112 -33.02 28.55 -22.01
C TYR A 112 -31.76 29.40 -21.77
N ARG A 113 -31.59 30.51 -22.49
CA ARG A 113 -30.42 31.39 -22.36
C ARG A 113 -30.28 31.93 -20.94
N ASP A 114 -31.39 32.27 -20.31
CA ASP A 114 -31.42 32.83 -18.96
C ASP A 114 -31.58 31.76 -17.87
N TYR A 115 -31.61 30.48 -18.26
CA TYR A 115 -31.69 29.39 -17.29
C TYR A 115 -30.30 29.07 -16.75
N ARG A 116 -30.23 28.81 -15.44
CA ARG A 116 -29.07 28.18 -14.81
C ARG A 116 -29.03 26.70 -15.21
N LEU A 117 -28.09 26.37 -16.09
CA LEU A 117 -27.80 24.99 -16.47
C LEU A 117 -26.94 24.31 -15.41
N VAL A 118 -27.36 23.15 -14.92
CA VAL A 118 -26.58 22.30 -14.01
C VAL A 118 -26.45 20.92 -14.63
N LEU A 119 -25.25 20.57 -15.05
CA LEU A 119 -24.90 19.24 -15.53
C LEU A 119 -24.31 18.44 -14.37
N ARG A 120 -24.85 17.26 -14.10
CA ARG A 120 -24.44 16.41 -12.97
C ARG A 120 -24.06 15.00 -13.42
N SER A 121 -23.15 14.38 -12.68
CA SER A 121 -22.79 12.96 -12.77
C SER A 121 -22.35 12.54 -11.36
N LEU A 122 -22.60 11.28 -10.97
CA LEU A 122 -22.38 10.84 -9.58
C LEU A 122 -23.11 11.73 -8.56
N GLN A 123 -24.30 12.23 -8.95
CA GLN A 123 -25.16 13.11 -8.15
C GLN A 123 -24.58 14.51 -7.82
N VAL A 124 -23.39 14.83 -8.31
CA VAL A 124 -22.72 16.14 -8.10
C VAL A 124 -22.56 16.91 -9.42
N PRO A 125 -22.52 18.26 -9.41
CA PRO A 125 -22.18 19.05 -10.58
C PRO A 125 -20.84 18.64 -11.20
N ILE A 126 -20.78 18.53 -12.53
CA ILE A 126 -19.54 18.10 -13.22
C ILE A 126 -18.36 19.08 -13.02
N ARG A 127 -18.63 20.31 -12.57
CA ARG A 127 -17.61 21.30 -12.17
C ARG A 127 -16.88 20.89 -10.88
N GLU A 128 -17.57 20.25 -9.96
CA GLU A 128 -17.01 19.79 -8.68
C GLU A 128 -16.16 18.52 -8.86
N LEU A 129 -16.34 17.81 -9.98
CA LEU A 129 -15.52 16.68 -10.37
C LEU A 129 -14.15 17.10 -10.95
N ILE A 130 -13.88 18.39 -11.12
CA ILE A 130 -12.54 18.91 -11.48
C ILE A 130 -11.61 18.75 -10.27
N PRO A 131 -10.48 18.03 -10.38
CA PRO A 131 -9.51 17.92 -9.29
C PRO A 131 -8.95 19.28 -8.86
N ASN A 132 -8.68 19.49 -7.56
CA ASN A 132 -8.15 20.75 -7.03
C ASN A 132 -6.89 21.22 -7.77
N PHE A 133 -6.02 20.29 -8.18
CA PHE A 133 -4.81 20.58 -8.97
C PHE A 133 -5.08 21.40 -10.25
N PHE A 134 -6.23 21.24 -10.89
CA PHE A 134 -6.59 21.96 -12.11
C PHE A 134 -7.46 23.19 -11.87
N ARG A 135 -7.82 23.52 -10.62
CA ARG A 135 -8.64 24.71 -10.32
C ARG A 135 -7.76 25.95 -10.32
N LYS A 136 -8.29 27.07 -10.84
CA LYS A 136 -7.49 28.28 -11.10
C LYS A 136 -7.26 29.14 -9.86
N SER A 137 -8.16 29.06 -8.88
CA SER A 137 -8.09 29.84 -7.66
C SER A 137 -8.20 28.93 -6.44
N PRO A 138 -7.41 29.16 -5.37
CA PRO A 138 -7.55 28.47 -4.09
C PRO A 138 -8.96 28.57 -3.49
N HIS A 139 -9.70 29.65 -3.75
CA HIS A 139 -11.09 29.80 -3.29
C HIS A 139 -12.05 28.81 -3.95
N GLU A 140 -11.67 28.24 -5.09
CA GLU A 140 -12.43 27.19 -5.74
C GLU A 140 -12.10 25.81 -5.17
N TYR A 141 -11.10 25.66 -4.29
CA TYR A 141 -10.69 24.33 -3.84
C TYR A 141 -11.78 23.65 -3.02
N ASP A 142 -12.00 22.38 -3.30
CA ASP A 142 -12.79 21.52 -2.44
C ASP A 142 -11.92 21.11 -1.24
N LEU A 143 -12.05 21.85 -0.15
CA LEU A 143 -11.30 21.63 1.08
C LEU A 143 -11.66 20.31 1.77
N HIS A 144 -12.86 19.75 1.51
CA HIS A 144 -13.24 18.44 2.06
C HIS A 144 -12.42 17.28 1.47
N ARG A 145 -11.79 17.50 0.31
CA ARG A 145 -10.91 16.54 -0.36
C ARG A 145 -9.44 16.71 0.00
N LEU A 146 -9.09 17.72 0.80
CA LEU A 146 -7.73 17.92 1.29
C LEU A 146 -7.56 17.18 2.62
N ALA A 147 -6.40 16.57 2.80
CA ALA A 147 -6.02 16.02 4.09
C ALA A 147 -5.96 17.15 5.13
N ARG A 148 -6.58 16.95 6.28
CA ARG A 148 -6.45 17.90 7.39
C ARG A 148 -5.02 17.81 7.96
N PRO A 149 -4.33 18.94 8.18
CA PRO A 149 -3.08 18.93 8.91
C PRO A 149 -3.32 18.35 10.31
N ALA A 150 -2.53 17.36 10.69
CA ALA A 150 -2.48 16.82 12.04
C ALA A 150 -1.02 16.85 12.50
N PRO A 151 -0.75 17.17 13.78
CA PRO A 151 0.59 17.03 14.33
C PRO A 151 1.03 15.57 14.13
N ARG A 152 2.19 15.38 13.51
CA ARG A 152 2.76 14.05 13.29
C ARG A 152 3.80 13.78 14.35
N PRO A 153 3.79 12.60 15.00
CA PRO A 153 4.88 12.22 15.87
C PRO A 153 6.19 12.10 15.06
N PRO A 154 7.35 12.13 15.73
CA PRO A 154 8.61 11.80 15.09
C PRO A 154 8.53 10.44 14.38
N GLN A 155 9.12 10.36 13.19
CA GLN A 155 9.22 9.14 12.38
C GLN A 155 9.80 7.97 13.21
N LEU A 156 9.29 6.75 12.98
CA LEU A 156 9.75 5.53 13.65
C LEU A 156 11.27 5.36 13.59
N VAL A 157 11.84 5.48 12.38
CA VAL A 157 13.29 5.47 12.15
C VAL A 157 13.69 6.76 11.44
N ARG A 158 14.80 7.35 11.87
CA ARG A 158 15.41 8.53 11.25
C ARG A 158 16.91 8.29 11.08
N PRO A 159 17.41 8.09 9.86
CA PRO A 159 18.85 8.01 9.62
C PRO A 159 19.53 9.33 10.04
N VAL A 160 20.64 9.24 10.77
CA VAL A 160 21.49 10.38 11.10
C VAL A 160 22.35 10.67 9.87
N ARG A 161 22.04 11.75 9.16
CA ARG A 161 22.71 12.17 7.91
C ARG A 161 22.87 13.68 7.89
N ASP A 162 23.90 14.15 7.19
CA ASP A 162 24.19 15.58 7.04
C ASP A 162 23.27 16.30 6.03
N TRP A 163 22.40 15.57 5.34
CA TRP A 163 21.51 16.11 4.33
C TRP A 163 20.05 15.68 4.55
N GLN A 164 19.11 16.52 4.13
CA GLN A 164 17.67 16.25 4.16
C GLN A 164 17.06 16.53 2.78
N ALA A 165 15.94 15.85 2.48
CA ALA A 165 15.16 16.03 1.25
C ALA A 165 13.88 16.86 1.52
N PRO A 166 13.95 18.18 1.79
CA PRO A 166 12.77 18.96 2.22
C PRO A 166 11.68 19.05 1.14
N ALA A 167 12.06 18.97 -0.15
CA ALA A 167 11.11 18.91 -1.27
C ALA A 167 10.76 17.46 -1.69
N GLY A 168 11.31 16.47 -1.00
CA GLY A 168 11.04 15.04 -1.24
C GLY A 168 9.91 14.51 -0.36
N LEU A 169 10.12 13.30 0.15
CA LEU A 169 9.21 12.56 1.02
C LEU A 169 9.68 12.54 2.48
N GLN A 170 10.53 13.49 2.89
CA GLN A 170 10.95 13.62 4.28
C GLN A 170 9.74 13.68 5.22
N GLY A 171 9.76 12.88 6.30
CA GLY A 171 8.65 12.84 7.26
C GLY A 171 7.42 12.07 6.77
N MET A 172 7.48 11.43 5.60
CA MET A 172 6.38 10.63 5.05
C MET A 172 6.59 9.15 5.38
N ASN A 173 5.49 8.48 5.72
CA ASN A 173 5.43 7.02 5.82
C ASN A 173 4.68 6.51 4.58
N VAL A 174 5.25 5.53 3.88
CA VAL A 174 4.67 4.95 2.66
C VAL A 174 4.58 3.44 2.83
N ALA A 175 3.38 2.88 2.78
CA ALA A 175 3.19 1.45 2.70
C ALA A 175 3.19 1.01 1.23
N VAL A 176 4.03 0.02 0.88
CA VAL A 176 4.15 -0.50 -0.49
C VAL A 176 4.00 -2.02 -0.46
N TRP A 177 3.18 -2.56 -1.35
CA TRP A 177 2.87 -3.99 -1.38
C TRP A 177 3.35 -4.55 -2.71
N ASN A 178 4.25 -5.53 -2.67
CA ASN A 178 4.80 -6.19 -3.84
C ASN A 178 4.18 -7.59 -4.00
N SER A 179 3.75 -7.91 -5.22
CA SER A 179 3.26 -9.21 -5.74
C SER A 179 2.37 -10.03 -4.80
N HIS A 180 2.16 -11.31 -5.07
CA HIS A 180 1.36 -12.21 -4.22
C HIS A 180 2.26 -13.03 -3.29
N GLY A 181 3.20 -13.77 -3.86
CA GLY A 181 4.11 -14.63 -3.12
C GLY A 181 3.63 -16.08 -3.04
N TRP A 182 4.52 -16.92 -2.56
CA TRP A 182 4.32 -18.36 -2.37
C TRP A 182 3.42 -18.58 -1.15
N TYR A 183 2.36 -19.37 -1.31
CA TYR A 183 1.36 -19.58 -0.26
C TYR A 183 0.94 -21.05 -0.15
N PHE A 184 0.34 -21.41 0.97
CA PHE A 184 -0.16 -22.74 1.24
C PHE A 184 -1.64 -22.86 0.86
N ASN A 185 -1.93 -23.68 -0.14
CA ASN A 185 -3.30 -24.00 -0.52
C ASN A 185 -3.81 -25.19 0.31
N ARG A 186 -4.64 -24.87 1.31
CA ARG A 186 -5.26 -25.87 2.20
C ARG A 186 -6.18 -26.86 1.48
N SER A 187 -6.81 -26.46 0.38
CA SER A 187 -7.73 -27.35 -0.35
C SER A 187 -7.02 -28.53 -1.00
N VAL A 188 -5.71 -28.40 -1.27
CA VAL A 188 -4.87 -29.43 -1.89
C VAL A 188 -3.66 -29.82 -1.02
N GLY A 189 -3.54 -29.26 0.19
CA GLY A 189 -2.50 -29.61 1.16
C GLY A 189 -1.06 -29.32 0.71
N ARG A 190 -0.83 -28.25 -0.07
CA ARG A 190 0.52 -27.93 -0.59
C ARG A 190 0.79 -26.44 -0.69
N TRP A 191 2.08 -26.11 -0.68
CA TRP A 191 2.57 -24.80 -1.07
C TRP A 191 2.59 -24.64 -2.59
N GLU A 192 2.13 -23.50 -3.09
CA GLU A 192 2.07 -23.20 -4.53
C GLU A 192 2.10 -21.70 -4.85
N TRP A 193 2.25 -21.40 -6.14
CA TRP A 193 2.01 -20.07 -6.71
C TRP A 193 0.52 -19.87 -6.92
N GLN A 194 0.04 -18.64 -6.79
CA GLN A 194 -1.35 -18.31 -7.11
C GLN A 194 -1.58 -18.35 -8.62
N ARG A 195 -0.59 -17.90 -9.38
CA ARG A 195 -0.64 -17.82 -10.84
C ARG A 195 0.13 -19.00 -11.45
N PRO A 196 -0.37 -19.55 -12.57
CA PRO A 196 0.37 -20.57 -13.29
C PRO A 196 1.69 -20.00 -13.81
N ARG A 197 2.70 -20.86 -13.94
CA ARG A 197 3.93 -20.51 -14.64
C ARG A 197 3.60 -20.30 -16.13
N LEU A 198 3.90 -19.11 -16.64
CA LEU A 198 3.64 -18.74 -18.04
C LEU A 198 4.94 -18.19 -18.64
N PHE A 199 5.36 -18.72 -19.79
CA PHE A 199 6.56 -18.26 -20.50
C PHE A 199 7.81 -18.19 -19.61
N GLU A 200 8.04 -19.22 -18.78
CA GLU A 200 9.15 -19.26 -17.80
C GLU A 200 9.12 -18.16 -16.72
N THR A 201 8.02 -17.41 -16.61
CA THR A 201 7.82 -16.39 -15.57
C THR A 201 6.92 -16.86 -14.43
N VAL A 202 7.11 -16.22 -13.27
CA VAL A 202 6.22 -16.32 -12.11
C VAL A 202 5.64 -14.92 -11.86
N GLU A 203 4.39 -14.70 -12.25
CA GLU A 203 3.69 -13.41 -12.07
C GLU A 203 3.71 -12.97 -10.60
N ASP A 204 3.61 -13.93 -9.67
CA ASP A 204 3.61 -13.72 -8.23
C ASP A 204 4.93 -13.17 -7.65
N LEU A 205 5.96 -13.00 -8.48
CA LEU A 205 7.23 -12.34 -8.14
C LEU A 205 7.55 -11.13 -9.05
N LEU A 206 6.72 -10.86 -10.06
CA LEU A 206 7.04 -9.85 -11.08
C LEU A 206 7.17 -8.46 -10.49
N SER A 207 6.22 -8.02 -9.65
CA SER A 207 6.36 -6.72 -8.98
C SER A 207 7.43 -6.71 -7.89
N THR A 208 7.68 -7.82 -7.21
CA THR A 208 8.81 -7.96 -6.28
C THR A 208 10.15 -7.67 -6.97
N SER A 209 10.34 -8.11 -8.22
CA SER A 209 11.61 -7.95 -8.94
C SER A 209 11.98 -6.50 -9.29
N PHE A 210 11.03 -5.56 -9.23
CA PHE A 210 11.33 -4.14 -9.42
C PHE A 210 10.96 -3.26 -8.22
N VAL A 211 10.07 -3.71 -7.34
CA VAL A 211 9.73 -2.96 -6.13
C VAL A 211 10.88 -2.97 -5.14
N LEU A 212 11.44 -4.15 -4.84
CA LEU A 212 12.49 -4.28 -3.83
C LEU A 212 13.83 -3.62 -4.24
N PRO A 213 14.39 -3.87 -5.44
CA PRO A 213 15.69 -3.29 -5.80
C PRO A 213 15.63 -1.84 -6.30
N TYR A 214 14.46 -1.33 -6.72
CA TYR A 214 14.36 0.01 -7.31
C TYR A 214 13.37 0.93 -6.59
N LEU A 215 12.07 0.60 -6.57
CA LEU A 215 11.06 1.53 -6.05
C LEU A 215 11.24 1.84 -4.56
N VAL A 216 11.48 0.82 -3.74
CA VAL A 216 11.67 1.00 -2.28
C VAL A 216 12.91 1.88 -2.01
N PRO A 217 14.11 1.58 -2.54
CA PRO A 217 15.27 2.46 -2.40
C PRO A 217 15.03 3.89 -2.92
N MET A 218 14.30 4.07 -4.02
CA MET A 218 13.97 5.41 -4.53
C MET A 218 13.10 6.21 -3.55
N LEU A 219 12.12 5.58 -2.92
CA LEU A 219 11.27 6.22 -1.91
C LEU A 219 12.05 6.57 -0.63
N GLU A 220 12.89 5.65 -0.16
CA GLU A 220 13.74 5.86 1.02
C GLU A 220 14.78 6.95 0.77
N ASN A 221 15.41 6.96 -0.40
CA ASN A 221 16.32 8.02 -0.82
C ASN A 221 15.61 9.37 -1.02
N ALA A 222 14.31 9.37 -1.28
CA ALA A 222 13.50 10.59 -1.25
C ALA A 222 13.14 11.05 0.17
N GLY A 223 13.47 10.29 1.23
CA GLY A 223 13.23 10.62 2.63
C GLY A 223 12.03 9.93 3.29
N ALA A 224 11.36 9.00 2.59
CA ALA A 224 10.24 8.26 3.14
C ALA A 224 10.70 7.11 4.05
N ASN A 225 9.90 6.80 5.08
CA ASN A 225 9.94 5.51 5.74
C ASN A 225 9.01 4.55 5.00
N VAL A 226 9.55 3.45 4.48
CA VAL A 226 8.79 2.51 3.65
C VAL A 226 8.47 1.25 4.44
N PHE A 227 7.18 0.89 4.46
CA PHE A 227 6.66 -0.28 5.16
C PHE A 227 6.18 -1.32 4.15
N LEU A 228 6.63 -2.56 4.32
CA LEU A 228 6.30 -3.68 3.46
C LEU A 228 5.64 -4.79 4.31
N PRO A 229 4.50 -5.35 3.88
CA PRO A 229 3.86 -6.46 4.59
C PRO A 229 4.52 -7.82 4.25
N ARG A 230 5.71 -7.81 3.64
CA ARG A 230 6.49 -8.98 3.22
C ARG A 230 7.97 -8.72 3.54
N GLU A 231 8.74 -9.80 3.71
CA GLU A 231 10.19 -9.71 3.86
C GLU A 231 10.80 -9.04 2.62
N ARG A 232 11.71 -8.09 2.85
CA ARG A 232 12.32 -7.27 1.80
C ARG A 232 13.75 -7.68 1.47
N ASP A 233 14.40 -8.42 2.35
CA ASP A 233 15.78 -8.86 2.16
C ASP A 233 15.81 -10.20 1.43
N VAL A 234 16.55 -10.21 0.32
CA VAL A 234 16.74 -11.39 -0.53
C VAL A 234 17.82 -12.33 0.00
N GLN A 235 18.59 -11.90 1.01
CA GLN A 235 19.57 -12.71 1.71
C GLN A 235 18.91 -13.91 2.40
N THR A 236 19.33 -15.12 2.03
CA THR A 236 18.76 -16.37 2.55
C THR A 236 19.36 -16.79 3.90
N HIS A 237 20.52 -16.25 4.25
CA HIS A 237 21.06 -16.39 5.59
C HIS A 237 20.32 -15.47 6.56
N GLN A 238 20.19 -15.92 7.82
CA GLN A 238 19.67 -15.12 8.90
C GLN A 238 20.46 -15.41 10.17
N VAL A 239 20.80 -14.35 10.90
CA VAL A 239 21.35 -14.39 12.25
C VAL A 239 20.47 -13.53 13.14
N VAL A 240 20.09 -14.03 14.31
CA VAL A 240 19.34 -13.27 15.31
C VAL A 240 20.16 -13.28 16.59
N VAL A 241 20.51 -12.10 17.09
CA VAL A 241 21.20 -11.91 18.36
C VAL A 241 20.20 -11.33 19.35
N ASP A 242 20.06 -11.96 20.50
CA ASP A 242 18.94 -11.78 21.43
C ASP A 242 19.45 -11.69 22.87
N ASN A 243 18.78 -10.93 23.73
CA ASN A 243 19.14 -10.80 25.15
C ASN A 243 18.85 -12.05 25.97
N ASP A 244 17.89 -12.87 25.55
CA ASP A 244 17.60 -14.16 26.21
C ASP A 244 18.63 -15.25 25.86
N GLY A 245 19.65 -14.90 25.07
CA GLY A 245 20.68 -15.79 24.58
C GLY A 245 20.35 -16.37 23.20
N GLY A 246 21.34 -17.01 22.58
CA GLY A 246 21.18 -17.63 21.26
C GLY A 246 22.10 -18.82 21.05
N SER A 247 21.77 -19.63 20.05
CA SER A 247 22.60 -20.74 19.59
C SER A 247 23.69 -20.24 18.62
N GLY A 248 24.96 -20.53 18.89
CA GLY A 248 26.09 -20.16 18.02
C GLY A 248 26.96 -19.04 18.62
N GLY A 249 28.15 -18.80 18.06
CA GLY A 249 29.20 -17.92 18.65
C GLY A 249 28.88 -16.42 18.73
N GLN A 250 27.65 -16.02 18.44
CA GLN A 250 27.13 -14.65 18.56
C GLN A 250 27.07 -14.16 20.01
N SER A 251 27.18 -12.85 20.22
CA SER A 251 27.21 -12.26 21.57
C SER A 251 26.26 -11.07 21.74
N PHE A 252 25.55 -11.08 22.85
CA PHE A 252 24.83 -9.95 23.42
C PHE A 252 25.60 -9.45 24.65
N SER A 253 25.92 -8.16 24.71
CA SER A 253 26.65 -7.61 25.86
C SER A 253 26.05 -6.29 26.33
N GLU A 254 25.84 -6.17 27.63
CA GLU A 254 25.40 -4.96 28.31
C GLU A 254 26.59 -4.26 28.99
N GLN A 255 26.61 -2.94 28.93
CA GLN A 255 27.60 -2.12 29.64
C GLN A 255 26.87 -1.00 30.37
N ASN A 256 27.32 -0.69 31.59
CA ASN A 256 26.84 0.42 32.39
C ASN A 256 27.99 0.99 33.23
N LYS A 257 28.02 2.31 33.40
CA LYS A 257 29.04 3.03 34.17
C LYS A 257 28.70 3.18 35.65
N ASP A 258 27.42 3.06 35.99
CA ASP A 258 26.88 3.28 37.32
C ASP A 258 25.70 2.33 37.60
N ALA A 259 25.21 2.36 38.84
CA ALA A 259 24.09 1.53 39.30
C ALA A 259 22.72 2.06 38.85
N GLU A 260 22.61 3.36 38.56
CA GLU A 260 21.35 4.02 38.17
C GLU A 260 20.94 3.60 36.75
N HIS A 261 21.91 3.47 35.85
CA HIS A 261 21.71 3.10 34.45
C HIS A 261 21.94 1.61 34.16
N GLN A 262 21.91 0.77 35.20
CA GLN A 262 22.01 -0.67 35.02
C GLN A 262 20.81 -1.19 34.21
N TRP A 263 21.07 -2.03 33.21
CA TRP A 263 20.03 -2.70 32.44
C TRP A 263 19.25 -3.68 33.31
N GLN A 264 17.93 -3.62 33.20
CA GLN A 264 16.99 -4.46 33.95
C GLN A 264 16.06 -5.19 32.98
N THR A 265 15.54 -6.34 33.39
CA THR A 265 14.52 -7.05 32.61
C THR A 265 13.24 -6.23 32.62
N GLY A 266 12.62 -6.08 31.46
CA GLY A 266 11.29 -5.53 31.31
C GLY A 266 10.20 -6.40 31.94
N GLU A 267 9.01 -5.82 32.12
CA GLU A 267 7.88 -6.50 32.77
C GLU A 267 6.99 -7.23 31.75
N GLU A 268 6.92 -6.71 30.54
CA GLU A 268 6.15 -7.29 29.42
C GLU A 268 6.99 -8.29 28.62
N PRO A 269 6.35 -9.16 27.81
CA PRO A 269 7.07 -10.10 26.94
C PRO A 269 7.92 -9.41 25.87
N GLY A 270 9.05 -10.03 25.54
CA GLY A 270 9.94 -9.69 24.44
C GLY A 270 10.04 -10.79 23.37
N PHE A 271 10.92 -10.59 22.41
CA PHE A 271 11.21 -11.58 21.38
C PHE A 271 12.01 -12.75 21.94
N ALA A 272 11.72 -13.97 21.47
CA ALA A 272 12.69 -15.06 21.49
C ALA A 272 12.51 -15.96 20.26
N VAL A 273 13.61 -16.58 19.80
CA VAL A 273 13.60 -17.48 18.62
C VAL A 273 12.78 -18.76 18.87
N GLY A 274 12.71 -19.24 20.12
CA GLY A 274 11.99 -20.46 20.47
C GLY A 274 12.44 -21.68 19.68
N SER A 275 11.48 -22.42 19.11
CA SER A 275 11.72 -23.66 18.33
C SER A 275 12.33 -23.43 16.93
N GLY A 276 12.41 -22.18 16.47
CA GLY A 276 12.85 -21.83 15.11
C GLY A 276 11.83 -22.13 13.99
N VAL A 277 10.88 -23.03 14.21
CA VAL A 277 9.72 -23.28 13.33
C VAL A 277 8.44 -22.89 14.07
N TYR A 278 7.64 -22.01 13.48
CA TYR A 278 6.45 -21.45 14.12
C TYR A 278 5.18 -22.11 13.60
N PRO A 279 4.38 -22.77 14.45
CA PRO A 279 3.04 -23.21 14.08
C PRO A 279 2.12 -21.99 13.85
N ASP A 280 0.94 -22.22 13.29
CA ASP A 280 -0.06 -21.15 13.13
C ASP A 280 -0.36 -20.46 14.47
N SER A 281 -0.69 -19.17 14.45
CA SER A 281 -0.93 -18.29 15.62
C SER A 281 0.24 -18.05 16.59
N MET A 282 1.39 -18.70 16.43
CA MET A 282 2.54 -18.42 17.29
C MET A 282 3.11 -17.02 16.99
N ASN A 283 3.27 -16.22 18.05
CA ASN A 283 3.91 -14.91 18.01
C ASN A 283 5.26 -14.97 18.76
N PRO A 284 6.41 -14.84 18.07
CA PRO A 284 7.72 -14.94 18.70
C PRO A 284 8.04 -13.76 19.64
N PHE A 285 7.33 -12.63 19.53
CA PHE A 285 7.45 -11.45 20.40
C PHE A 285 6.69 -11.59 21.73
N ARG A 286 6.30 -12.83 22.08
CA ARG A 286 5.71 -13.20 23.37
C ARG A 286 6.46 -14.33 24.06
N LEU A 287 7.62 -14.71 23.54
CA LEU A 287 8.35 -15.90 24.01
C LEU A 287 9.53 -15.56 24.92
N GLY A 288 10.00 -14.31 24.87
CA GLY A 288 11.20 -13.87 25.56
C GLY A 288 10.96 -12.70 26.50
N THR A 289 12.04 -12.00 26.82
CA THR A 289 12.10 -10.80 27.63
C THR A 289 12.78 -9.69 26.85
N TYR A 290 12.67 -8.45 27.34
CA TYR A 290 13.45 -7.33 26.83
C TYR A 290 14.20 -6.67 27.98
N ARG A 291 15.13 -5.78 27.63
CA ARG A 291 15.98 -5.03 28.56
C ARG A 291 15.57 -3.57 28.56
N ARG A 292 15.62 -2.92 29.72
CA ARG A 292 15.35 -1.49 29.87
C ARG A 292 16.37 -0.81 30.76
N THR A 293 16.65 0.46 30.49
CA THR A 293 17.46 1.35 31.33
C THR A 293 16.94 2.79 31.23
N MET A 294 17.36 3.65 32.16
CA MET A 294 17.06 5.07 32.10
C MET A 294 17.93 5.78 31.05
N SER A 295 17.36 6.78 30.39
CA SER A 295 18.10 7.65 29.48
C SER A 295 18.90 8.70 30.24
N ASP A 296 20.02 9.11 29.64
CA ASP A 296 20.85 10.23 30.11
C ASP A 296 21.21 11.12 28.90
N THR A 297 21.60 12.36 29.15
CA THR A 297 22.16 13.28 28.15
C THR A 297 23.55 12.90 27.67
N VAL A 298 24.28 12.07 28.43
CA VAL A 298 25.57 11.48 28.07
C VAL A 298 25.49 9.95 28.04
N VAL A 299 26.44 9.28 27.40
CA VAL A 299 26.45 7.81 27.36
C VAL A 299 26.89 7.26 28.71
N THR A 300 25.97 6.65 29.46
CA THR A 300 26.23 5.94 30.73
C THR A 300 25.95 4.44 30.63
N ALA A 301 25.15 4.00 29.67
CA ALA A 301 24.89 2.59 29.40
C ALA A 301 24.76 2.29 27.89
N SER A 302 25.07 1.05 27.51
CA SER A 302 24.93 0.55 26.14
C SER A 302 24.64 -0.95 26.07
N VAL A 303 24.13 -1.37 24.92
CA VAL A 303 23.95 -2.78 24.51
C VAL A 303 24.63 -2.97 23.16
N ILE A 304 25.31 -4.11 22.98
CA ILE A 304 25.96 -4.48 21.73
C ILE A 304 25.49 -5.87 21.29
N TRP A 305 25.03 -5.97 20.05
CA TRP A 305 24.68 -7.22 19.38
C TRP A 305 25.75 -7.54 18.31
N THR A 306 26.48 -8.64 18.48
CA THR A 306 27.51 -9.10 17.54
C THR A 306 27.10 -10.43 16.90
N PRO A 307 26.71 -10.44 15.61
CA PRO A 307 26.37 -11.67 14.90
C PRO A 307 27.61 -12.47 14.47
N ASP A 308 27.49 -13.79 14.45
CA ASP A 308 28.41 -14.66 13.70
C ASP A 308 27.89 -14.82 12.27
N ILE A 309 28.43 -14.04 11.33
CA ILE A 309 27.92 -13.96 9.96
C ILE A 309 28.37 -15.19 9.16
N PRO A 310 27.45 -15.95 8.53
CA PRO A 310 27.81 -17.21 7.88
C PRO A 310 28.59 -17.05 6.57
N ALA A 311 28.37 -15.94 5.85
CA ALA A 311 29.01 -15.62 4.59
C ALA A 311 29.07 -14.11 4.34
N ASP A 312 30.13 -13.64 3.67
CA ASP A 312 30.22 -12.25 3.19
C ASP A 312 29.00 -11.89 2.34
N GLY A 313 28.43 -10.71 2.56
CA GLY A 313 27.30 -10.26 1.76
C GLY A 313 26.58 -9.07 2.33
N GLU A 314 25.54 -8.65 1.63
CA GLU A 314 24.57 -7.67 2.10
C GLU A 314 23.54 -8.36 3.01
N TYR A 315 23.29 -7.77 4.17
CA TYR A 315 22.28 -8.22 5.13
C TYR A 315 21.44 -7.01 5.54
N ALA A 316 20.12 -7.15 5.46
CA ALA A 316 19.23 -6.22 6.12
C ALA A 316 19.35 -6.35 7.63
N VAL A 317 19.41 -5.22 8.33
CA VAL A 317 19.45 -5.13 9.79
C VAL A 317 18.09 -4.67 10.29
N TYR A 318 17.50 -5.50 11.15
CA TYR A 318 16.25 -5.21 11.85
C TYR A 318 16.48 -5.22 13.36
N ILE A 319 15.80 -4.34 14.06
CA ILE A 319 15.81 -4.29 15.52
C ILE A 319 14.42 -4.62 16.07
N SER A 320 14.35 -5.14 17.28
CA SER A 320 13.17 -5.20 18.13
C SER A 320 13.41 -4.38 19.40
N PHE A 321 12.32 -3.87 19.98
CA PHE A 321 12.31 -3.18 21.26
C PHE A 321 10.88 -3.16 21.80
N HIS A 322 10.71 -2.82 23.08
CA HIS A 322 9.40 -2.65 23.69
C HIS A 322 8.94 -1.20 23.53
N ALA A 323 7.73 -0.96 23.03
CA ALA A 323 7.19 0.39 22.87
C ALA A 323 6.30 0.84 24.03
N ALA A 324 6.53 2.04 24.56
CA ALA A 324 5.70 2.66 25.58
C ALA A 324 5.80 4.19 25.52
N ASP A 325 4.75 4.90 25.95
CA ASP A 325 4.70 6.38 25.94
C ASP A 325 5.82 7.02 26.79
N SER A 326 6.31 6.32 27.82
CA SER A 326 7.42 6.74 28.68
C SER A 326 8.81 6.56 28.06
N ASN A 327 8.90 5.97 26.87
CA ASN A 327 10.17 5.74 26.19
C ASN A 327 10.67 6.98 25.45
N VAL A 328 11.97 7.00 25.17
CA VAL A 328 12.61 8.01 24.33
C VAL A 328 12.10 7.99 22.89
N THR A 329 12.06 9.15 22.25
CA THR A 329 11.70 9.27 20.82
C THR A 329 12.91 9.26 19.88
N ASP A 330 14.12 9.23 20.44
CA ASP A 330 15.42 9.43 19.79
C ASP A 330 16.48 8.40 20.23
N ALA A 331 16.07 7.16 20.53
CA ALA A 331 17.00 6.08 20.87
C ALA A 331 18.06 5.92 19.77
N ARG A 332 19.34 6.00 20.12
CA ARG A 332 20.44 6.03 19.16
C ARG A 332 21.00 4.63 18.91
N TYR A 333 20.75 4.13 17.71
CA TYR A 333 21.35 2.88 17.20
C TYR A 333 22.49 3.20 16.24
N THR A 334 23.61 2.48 16.36
CA THR A 334 24.73 2.52 15.42
C THR A 334 24.96 1.13 14.85
N VAL A 335 24.84 0.98 13.53
CA VAL A 335 25.20 -0.24 12.81
C VAL A 335 26.65 -0.12 12.36
N ARG A 336 27.52 -0.98 12.88
CA ARG A 336 28.91 -1.15 12.42
C ARG A 336 28.91 -2.22 11.33
N HIS A 337 29.45 -1.89 10.17
CA HIS A 337 29.48 -2.75 9.00
C HIS A 337 30.80 -2.57 8.24
N ALA A 338 31.05 -3.38 7.20
CA ALA A 338 32.33 -3.36 6.46
C ALA A 338 32.61 -2.04 5.72
N GLY A 339 31.63 -1.12 5.67
CA GLY A 339 31.75 0.21 5.06
C GLY A 339 31.91 1.35 6.07
N GLY A 340 31.98 1.07 7.37
CA GLY A 340 32.05 2.07 8.45
C GLY A 340 30.87 1.94 9.42
N GLU A 341 30.36 3.08 9.88
CA GLU A 341 29.24 3.16 10.81
C GLU A 341 28.07 3.93 10.22
N SER A 342 26.85 3.45 10.45
CA SER A 342 25.60 4.14 10.12
C SER A 342 24.74 4.30 11.36
N ALA A 343 24.35 5.54 11.70
CA ALA A 343 23.58 5.85 12.89
C ALA A 343 22.12 6.20 12.60
N PHE A 344 21.23 5.87 13.54
CA PHE A 344 19.79 6.03 13.45
C PHE A 344 19.22 6.52 14.79
N LEU A 345 18.22 7.40 14.71
CA LEU A 345 17.35 7.74 15.85
C LEU A 345 16.03 6.99 15.68
N VAL A 346 15.64 6.26 16.71
CA VAL A 346 14.44 5.41 16.72
C VAL A 346 13.44 5.95 17.74
N ASN A 347 12.19 6.11 17.31
CA ASN A 347 11.10 6.48 18.20
C ASN A 347 10.57 5.24 18.93
N GLN A 348 10.99 5.03 20.18
CA GLN A 348 10.58 3.87 20.97
C GLN A 348 9.21 4.01 21.64
N GLN A 349 8.43 5.04 21.32
CA GLN A 349 7.03 5.14 21.75
C GLN A 349 6.08 4.37 20.83
N ILE A 350 6.54 3.97 19.64
CA ILE A 350 5.73 3.33 18.61
C ILE A 350 6.52 2.20 17.93
N GLY A 351 5.83 1.26 17.28
CA GLY A 351 6.47 0.24 16.43
C GLY A 351 7.36 -0.76 17.16
N GLY A 352 7.10 -1.00 18.46
CA GLY A 352 7.76 -2.06 19.23
C GLY A 352 7.13 -3.44 19.00
N SER A 353 7.73 -4.47 19.60
CA SER A 353 7.30 -5.88 19.53
C SER A 353 7.13 -6.40 18.09
N THR A 354 7.99 -5.93 17.19
CA THR A 354 8.05 -6.34 15.78
C THR A 354 9.46 -6.08 15.22
N TRP A 355 9.70 -6.46 13.97
CA TRP A 355 10.97 -6.17 13.28
C TRP A 355 10.96 -4.79 12.61
N VAL A 356 11.81 -3.89 13.10
CA VAL A 356 12.00 -2.53 12.54
C VAL A 356 13.28 -2.47 11.72
N TYR A 357 13.16 -2.18 10.43
CA TYR A 357 14.28 -2.10 9.48
C TYR A 357 15.11 -0.83 9.67
N LEU A 358 16.43 -0.97 9.79
CA LEU A 358 17.37 0.16 9.83
C LEU A 358 18.05 0.41 8.47
N GLY A 359 18.37 -0.65 7.75
CA GLY A 359 19.14 -0.56 6.51
C GLY A 359 19.65 -1.91 6.05
N THR A 360 20.29 -1.92 4.88
CA THR A 360 21.00 -3.10 4.34
C THR A 360 22.47 -2.72 4.24
N PHE A 361 23.33 -3.57 4.78
CA PHE A 361 24.76 -3.29 4.87
C PHE A 361 25.60 -4.53 4.58
N LYS A 362 26.82 -4.28 4.12
CA LYS A 362 27.81 -5.33 3.90
C LYS A 362 28.43 -5.80 5.21
N PHE A 363 28.34 -7.10 5.48
CA PHE A 363 29.05 -7.76 6.57
C PHE A 363 30.06 -8.77 6.02
N LEU A 364 31.16 -8.95 6.75
CA LEU A 364 32.14 -10.00 6.50
C LEU A 364 31.79 -11.23 7.34
N LYS A 365 32.09 -12.41 6.81
CA LYS A 365 31.92 -13.69 7.49
C LYS A 365 32.65 -13.72 8.83
N GLY A 366 32.02 -14.33 9.83
CA GLY A 366 32.55 -14.51 11.18
C GLY A 366 32.08 -13.45 12.16
N LEU A 367 32.78 -13.38 13.29
CA LEU A 367 32.50 -12.49 14.41
C LEU A 367 33.42 -11.27 14.37
N HIS A 368 32.83 -10.07 14.21
CA HIS A 368 33.58 -8.82 14.05
C HIS A 368 32.97 -7.70 14.92
N PRO A 369 33.16 -7.68 16.26
CA PRO A 369 32.49 -6.72 17.15
C PRO A 369 32.74 -5.25 16.80
N GLU A 370 33.92 -4.92 16.26
CA GLU A 370 34.28 -3.54 15.89
C GLU A 370 33.85 -3.13 14.47
N THR A 371 33.48 -4.07 13.60
CA THR A 371 33.15 -3.78 12.17
C THR A 371 31.93 -4.54 11.65
N GLY A 372 31.18 -5.18 12.54
CA GLY A 372 30.05 -6.05 12.26
C GLY A 372 29.20 -6.26 13.50
N SER A 373 28.51 -5.21 13.96
CA SER A 373 27.67 -5.22 15.16
C SER A 373 26.63 -4.11 15.13
N VAL A 374 25.67 -4.18 16.05
CA VAL A 374 24.73 -3.09 16.32
C VAL A 374 24.92 -2.63 17.76
N VAL A 375 24.98 -1.33 17.97
CA VAL A 375 25.15 -0.70 19.29
C VAL A 375 23.95 0.19 19.58
N LEU A 376 23.35 0.05 20.76
CA LEU A 376 22.37 0.99 21.32
C LEU A 376 22.99 1.66 22.53
N THR A 377 22.88 2.99 22.63
CA THR A 377 23.24 3.73 23.85
C THR A 377 22.00 4.28 24.53
N ASN A 378 22.09 4.55 25.83
CA ASN A 378 21.02 5.22 26.57
C ASN A 378 21.01 6.75 26.40
N GLN A 379 21.85 7.29 25.51
CA GLN A 379 21.91 8.73 25.28
C GLN A 379 20.65 9.22 24.57
N SER A 380 20.02 10.26 25.13
CA SER A 380 18.87 10.95 24.55
C SER A 380 18.98 12.46 24.81
N ALA A 381 18.23 13.27 24.06
CA ALA A 381 18.08 14.69 24.36
C ALA A 381 17.44 14.95 25.74
N GLN A 382 16.72 13.97 26.30
CA GLN A 382 16.07 14.07 27.60
C GLN A 382 16.50 12.91 28.52
N ALA A 383 17.03 13.25 29.70
CA ALA A 383 17.33 12.27 30.75
C ALA A 383 16.07 11.83 31.50
N GLY A 384 16.13 10.64 32.11
CA GLY A 384 15.08 10.10 32.97
C GLY A 384 13.89 9.46 32.24
N LEU A 385 13.95 9.34 30.91
CA LEU A 385 13.01 8.51 30.14
C LEU A 385 13.52 7.07 30.07
N THR A 386 12.75 6.18 29.44
CA THR A 386 13.16 4.77 29.28
C THR A 386 13.75 4.51 27.89
N VAL A 387 14.85 3.75 27.85
CA VAL A 387 15.43 3.15 26.65
C VAL A 387 15.28 1.64 26.77
N THR A 388 14.78 1.00 25.72
CA THR A 388 14.55 -0.45 25.69
C THR A 388 15.37 -1.13 24.59
N ALA A 389 15.73 -2.39 24.82
CA ALA A 389 16.55 -3.21 23.94
C ALA A 389 16.02 -4.65 23.96
N ASP A 390 15.98 -5.32 22.83
CA ASP A 390 15.49 -6.70 22.72
C ASP A 390 16.45 -7.48 21.79
N ALA A 391 16.00 -7.83 20.58
CA ALA A 391 16.79 -8.57 19.61
C ALA A 391 17.20 -7.74 18.37
N VAL A 392 18.25 -8.20 17.68
CA VAL A 392 18.67 -7.72 16.37
C VAL A 392 18.75 -8.87 15.39
N ARG A 393 18.15 -8.70 14.21
CA ARG A 393 18.16 -9.67 13.11
C ARG A 393 18.95 -9.14 11.93
N PHE A 394 19.84 -9.98 11.41
CA PHE A 394 20.65 -9.76 10.22
C PHE A 394 20.20 -10.76 9.15
N GLY A 395 19.74 -10.27 8.00
CA GLY A 395 19.33 -11.13 6.88
C GLY A 395 17.84 -11.46 6.84
N GLY A 396 17.34 -11.75 5.63
CA GLY A 396 15.95 -12.10 5.34
C GLY A 396 15.57 -13.54 5.71
N GLY A 397 16.51 -14.47 5.59
CA GLY A 397 16.34 -15.86 6.02
C GLY A 397 15.38 -16.69 5.17
N MET A 398 15.14 -17.89 5.68
CA MET A 398 14.18 -18.85 5.12
C MET A 398 12.82 -18.76 5.83
N GLY A 399 11.77 -19.11 5.10
CA GLY A 399 10.42 -19.24 5.63
C GLY A 399 10.32 -20.36 6.66
N ASN A 400 9.78 -20.03 7.82
CA ASN A 400 9.72 -20.92 8.98
C ASN A 400 8.31 -21.04 9.60
N ILE A 401 7.28 -20.51 8.93
CA ILE A 401 5.89 -20.72 9.33
C ILE A 401 5.43 -22.08 8.81
N ALA A 402 5.00 -22.95 9.73
CA ALA A 402 4.52 -24.28 9.41
C ALA A 402 3.04 -24.26 9.05
N ARG A 403 2.70 -24.88 7.92
CA ARG A 403 1.33 -25.20 7.52
C ARG A 403 1.22 -26.71 7.39
N GLU A 404 0.32 -27.30 8.18
CA GLU A 404 0.12 -28.76 8.25
C GLU A 404 1.43 -29.53 8.46
N GLY A 405 2.26 -29.04 9.40
CA GLY A 405 3.53 -29.64 9.77
C GLY A 405 4.69 -29.39 8.80
N LYS A 406 4.49 -28.58 7.75
CA LYS A 406 5.52 -28.30 6.73
C LYS A 406 5.76 -26.81 6.56
N VAL A 407 7.02 -26.40 6.57
CA VAL A 407 7.43 -25.06 6.13
C VAL A 407 7.46 -24.98 4.60
N SER A 408 7.54 -23.78 4.05
CA SER A 408 7.51 -23.54 2.60
C SER A 408 8.72 -24.09 1.84
N GLY A 409 9.87 -24.23 2.51
CA GLY A 409 11.15 -24.56 1.90
C GLY A 409 11.71 -23.44 1.01
N ARG A 410 11.26 -22.20 1.19
CA ARG A 410 11.59 -21.06 0.34
C ARG A 410 12.19 -19.89 1.15
N PRO A 411 12.99 -19.01 0.53
CA PRO A 411 13.37 -17.74 1.15
C PRO A 411 12.15 -16.92 1.57
N ARG A 412 12.21 -16.26 2.72
CA ARG A 412 11.04 -15.56 3.28
C ARG A 412 10.52 -14.45 2.38
N PHE A 413 11.41 -13.76 1.66
CA PHE A 413 11.01 -12.66 0.75
C PHE A 413 10.09 -13.10 -0.40
N ILE A 414 10.08 -14.40 -0.74
CA ILE A 414 9.18 -14.91 -1.79
C ILE A 414 7.85 -15.41 -1.25
N GLU A 415 7.68 -15.54 0.07
CA GLU A 415 6.42 -15.95 0.69
C GLU A 415 5.36 -14.84 0.65
N GLY A 416 4.09 -15.23 0.76
CA GLY A 416 2.98 -14.30 0.92
C GLY A 416 3.06 -13.49 2.22
N ALA A 417 2.37 -12.34 2.23
CA ALA A 417 2.36 -11.39 3.33
C ALA A 417 1.90 -12.01 4.66
N ARG A 418 0.93 -12.93 4.60
CA ARG A 418 0.43 -13.64 5.79
C ARG A 418 1.56 -14.19 6.67
N TYR A 419 2.53 -14.88 6.06
CA TYR A 419 3.59 -15.58 6.79
C TYR A 419 4.60 -14.60 7.38
N TYR A 420 4.94 -13.55 6.64
CA TYR A 420 5.82 -12.50 7.15
C TYR A 420 5.17 -11.74 8.30
N LEU A 421 3.88 -11.39 8.20
CA LEU A 421 3.17 -10.67 9.24
C LEU A 421 3.06 -11.50 10.53
N GLN A 422 2.87 -12.82 10.42
CA GLN A 422 2.99 -13.72 11.56
C GLN A 422 4.40 -13.72 12.14
N TYR A 423 5.42 -13.91 11.29
CA TYR A 423 6.83 -13.91 11.71
C TYR A 423 7.24 -12.60 12.39
N ALA A 424 6.69 -11.48 11.94
CA ALA A 424 6.89 -10.14 12.48
C ALA A 424 6.00 -9.83 13.70
N GLY A 425 5.24 -10.80 14.21
CA GLY A 425 4.53 -10.67 15.49
C GLY A 425 3.25 -9.83 15.46
N PHE A 426 2.70 -9.53 14.28
CA PHE A 426 1.42 -8.83 14.21
C PHE A 426 0.28 -9.67 14.83
N PRO A 427 -0.79 -9.06 15.35
CA PRO A 427 -1.91 -9.83 15.88
C PRO A 427 -2.60 -10.66 14.80
N ASP A 428 -3.00 -11.88 15.15
CA ASP A 428 -3.53 -12.88 14.23
C ASP A 428 -4.82 -12.44 13.51
N SER A 429 -5.96 -12.56 14.18
CA SER A 429 -7.32 -12.29 13.72
C SER A 429 -7.59 -10.82 13.35
N LEU A 430 -6.67 -9.91 13.70
CA LEU A 430 -6.76 -8.51 13.33
C LEU A 430 -5.96 -8.17 12.07
N VAL A 431 -4.86 -8.87 11.80
CA VAL A 431 -3.93 -8.47 10.72
C VAL A 431 -3.75 -9.55 9.68
N TYR A 432 -3.36 -10.78 10.06
CA TYR A 432 -2.91 -11.76 9.06
C TYR A 432 -3.75 -13.04 8.97
N ASP A 433 -4.66 -13.29 9.91
CA ASP A 433 -5.50 -14.50 9.96
C ASP A 433 -7.01 -14.18 9.94
N LEU A 434 -7.43 -13.39 8.97
CA LEU A 434 -8.79 -12.87 8.86
C LEU A 434 -9.83 -13.96 8.52
N ASN A 435 -9.36 -15.09 8.00
CA ASN A 435 -10.21 -16.24 7.65
C ASN A 435 -10.09 -17.40 8.65
N GLY A 436 -9.41 -17.23 9.81
CA GLY A 436 -9.31 -18.22 10.88
C GLY A 436 -8.60 -19.50 10.45
N GLY A 437 -7.45 -19.34 9.79
CA GLY A 437 -6.58 -20.41 9.31
C GLY A 437 -7.14 -21.19 8.13
N ARG A 438 -8.26 -20.78 7.53
CA ARG A 438 -8.95 -21.54 6.47
C ARG A 438 -8.55 -21.15 5.05
N ASN A 439 -8.03 -19.93 4.84
CA ASN A 439 -7.78 -19.42 3.50
C ASN A 439 -6.56 -18.47 3.43
N ASP A 440 -5.37 -19.07 3.45
CA ASP A 440 -4.10 -18.35 3.34
C ASP A 440 -4.01 -17.46 2.11
N TYR A 441 -4.64 -17.85 0.99
CA TYR A 441 -4.69 -17.04 -0.22
C TYR A 441 -5.41 -15.71 0.01
N LYS A 442 -6.57 -15.74 0.68
CA LYS A 442 -7.29 -14.51 1.02
C LYS A 442 -6.56 -13.70 2.08
N ASP A 443 -6.05 -14.37 3.09
CA ASP A 443 -5.29 -13.76 4.17
C ASP A 443 -4.04 -13.01 3.67
N ASP A 444 -3.37 -13.52 2.61
CA ASP A 444 -2.24 -12.83 1.98
C ASP A 444 -2.59 -11.41 1.48
N TYR A 445 -3.66 -11.24 0.71
CA TYR A 445 -3.98 -9.91 0.17
C TYR A 445 -4.85 -9.08 1.11
N GLN A 446 -5.69 -9.71 1.95
CA GLN A 446 -6.57 -9.03 2.89
C GLN A 446 -5.81 -8.51 4.11
N GLY A 447 -4.71 -9.16 4.52
CA GLY A 447 -3.95 -8.71 5.69
C GLY A 447 -3.08 -7.47 5.45
N ARG A 448 -2.80 -7.14 4.19
CA ARG A 448 -1.98 -5.97 3.82
C ARG A 448 -2.62 -4.62 4.18
N PRO A 449 -3.91 -4.35 3.87
CA PRO A 449 -4.56 -3.15 4.36
C PRO A 449 -4.70 -3.15 5.89
N GLU A 450 -4.97 -4.31 6.51
CA GLU A 450 -5.10 -4.38 7.97
C GLU A 450 -3.77 -4.14 8.70
N PHE A 451 -2.66 -4.59 8.13
CA PHE A 451 -1.32 -4.19 8.59
C PHE A 451 -1.15 -2.67 8.61
N VAL A 452 -1.61 -1.97 7.56
CA VAL A 452 -1.55 -0.50 7.52
C VAL A 452 -2.49 0.14 8.53
N ASN A 453 -3.70 -0.41 8.71
CA ASN A 453 -4.64 0.05 9.74
C ASN A 453 -4.03 -0.09 11.14
N TYR A 454 -3.43 -1.24 11.43
CA TYR A 454 -2.76 -1.51 12.70
C TYR A 454 -1.61 -0.53 12.95
N LEU A 455 -0.73 -0.29 11.96
CA LEU A 455 0.35 0.68 12.08
C LEU A 455 -0.15 2.12 12.32
N LYS A 456 -1.37 2.44 11.92
CA LYS A 456 -2.01 3.74 12.14
C LYS A 456 -2.74 3.82 13.49
N GLY A 457 -2.92 2.70 14.18
CA GLY A 457 -3.76 2.61 15.39
C GLY A 457 -5.26 2.74 15.10
N ALA A 458 -5.71 2.24 13.94
CA ALA A 458 -7.10 2.32 13.47
C ALA A 458 -7.98 1.14 13.93
#